data_AF-A0A2I4AL77-F1
#
_entry.id   AF-A0A2I4AL77-F1
#
_cell.length_a   1.000
_cell.length_b   1.000
_cell.length_c   1.000
_cell.angle_alpha   90.00
_cell.angle_beta   90.00
_cell.angle_gamma   90.00
#
_symmetry.space_group_name_H-M   'P 1'
#
loop_
_entity.id
_entity.type
_entity.pdbx_description
1 polymer ?
#
loop_
_entity_poly.entity_id
_entity_poly.type
_entity_poly.pdbx_seq_one_letter_code
_entity_poly.pdbx_strand_id
1 'polypeptide(L)'
;MSRKVGLSANTSQFTLEGEAFHILGGSIHYFRVPRAYWRDRLMKMKACGINTLTTHVPWSLHQPEREVFNFHTQLDLDWLLRDGSMRLRTTHHGFTQAVNIYFDKLIPKMVPLQFKKGGPIIAVQVENEYGSFAKDHSYMLFIKEALQSRGISELLITADHHNTLKSGGVPGAISSVKLQKLNLRDIQKLNAIQPNGPSLVMEYWE
;
A
#
# COMPACT_ATOMS: atom_id res chain seq x y z
N MET A 1 -14.00 -11.23 -20.09
CA MET A 1 -14.76 -11.02 -18.84
C MET A 1 -14.56 -9.59 -18.40
N SER A 2 -15.63 -8.87 -18.08
CA SER A 2 -15.54 -7.46 -17.66
C SER A 2 -15.26 -7.40 -16.15
N ARG A 3 -13.99 -7.20 -15.77
CA ARG A 3 -13.57 -7.02 -14.36
C ARG A 3 -14.19 -5.75 -13.77
N LYS A 4 -15.41 -5.84 -13.23
CA LYS A 4 -16.16 -4.69 -12.67
C LYS A 4 -16.18 -4.66 -11.15
N VAL A 5 -16.09 -5.83 -10.51
CA VAL A 5 -16.09 -5.98 -9.05
C VAL A 5 -14.68 -6.34 -8.62
N GLY A 6 -14.01 -5.40 -7.95
CA GLY A 6 -12.66 -5.60 -7.42
C GLY A 6 -12.64 -6.44 -6.15
N LEU A 7 -11.52 -6.41 -5.43
CA LEU A 7 -11.40 -7.07 -4.14
C LEU A 7 -12.34 -6.41 -3.12
N SER A 8 -13.09 -7.22 -2.37
CA SER A 8 -14.00 -6.80 -1.32
C SER A 8 -13.64 -7.48 -0.01
N ALA A 9 -13.90 -6.77 1.09
CA ALA A 9 -13.61 -7.19 2.46
C ALA A 9 -14.84 -6.99 3.37
N ASN A 10 -16.05 -7.02 2.80
CA ASN A 10 -17.31 -6.78 3.52
C ASN A 10 -17.78 -7.99 4.34
N THR A 11 -17.05 -9.11 4.27
CA THR A 11 -17.32 -10.34 5.02
C THR A 11 -16.05 -10.81 5.70
N SER A 12 -16.13 -11.86 6.51
CA SER A 12 -14.96 -12.50 7.13
C SER A 12 -13.96 -13.10 6.13
N GLN A 13 -14.32 -13.18 4.84
CA GLN A 13 -13.44 -13.59 3.76
C GLN A 13 -13.35 -12.50 2.69
N PHE A 14 -12.18 -12.41 2.05
CA PHE A 14 -12.05 -11.62 0.82
C PHE A 14 -12.85 -12.24 -0.31
N THR A 15 -13.45 -11.39 -1.14
CA THR A 15 -14.00 -11.82 -2.43
C THR A 15 -13.43 -11.01 -3.57
N LEU A 16 -13.21 -11.64 -4.72
CA LEU A 16 -12.75 -11.00 -5.96
C LEU A 16 -13.71 -11.41 -7.07
N GLU A 17 -14.31 -10.43 -7.75
CA GLU A 17 -15.40 -10.67 -8.70
C GLU A 17 -16.63 -11.38 -8.08
N GLY A 18 -16.83 -11.24 -6.76
CA GLY A 18 -17.93 -11.88 -6.03
C GLY A 18 -17.61 -13.28 -5.52
N GLU A 19 -16.52 -13.89 -5.99
CA GLU A 19 -16.08 -15.23 -5.58
C GLU A 19 -15.09 -15.16 -4.42
N ALA A 20 -15.13 -16.18 -3.57
CA ALA A 20 -14.20 -16.34 -2.45
C ALA A 20 -12.74 -16.29 -2.94
N PHE A 21 -11.94 -15.39 -2.36
CA PHE A 21 -10.54 -15.19 -2.73
C PHE A 21 -9.64 -15.30 -1.50
N HIS A 22 -8.58 -16.09 -1.59
CA HIS A 22 -7.59 -16.20 -0.52
C HIS A 22 -6.27 -15.61 -0.99
N ILE A 23 -5.79 -14.56 -0.33
CA ILE A 23 -4.53 -13.90 -0.69
C ILE A 23 -3.37 -14.74 -0.16
N LEU A 24 -2.63 -15.37 -1.07
CA LEU A 24 -1.31 -15.93 -0.80
C LEU A 24 -0.28 -14.96 -1.38
N GLY A 25 0.18 -14.07 -0.51
CA GLY A 25 1.03 -12.95 -0.85
C GLY A 25 2.51 -13.30 -0.91
N GLY A 26 3.24 -12.63 -1.79
CA GLY A 26 4.71 -12.59 -1.76
C GLY A 26 5.23 -11.23 -2.18
N SER A 27 6.22 -10.72 -1.46
CA SER A 27 6.81 -9.41 -1.72
C SER A 27 7.97 -9.50 -2.71
N ILE A 28 7.94 -8.68 -3.76
CA ILE A 28 9.12 -8.41 -4.59
C ILE A 28 9.24 -6.90 -4.78
N HIS A 29 10.43 -6.36 -4.60
CA HIS A 29 10.68 -4.95 -4.85
C HIS A 29 11.35 -4.84 -6.21
N TYR A 30 10.62 -4.38 -7.22
CA TYR A 30 11.14 -4.29 -8.60
C TYR A 30 12.42 -3.45 -8.68
N PHE A 31 12.56 -2.47 -7.79
CA PHE A 31 13.74 -1.62 -7.67
C PHE A 31 14.94 -2.29 -6.98
N ARG A 32 14.81 -3.51 -6.47
CA ARG A 32 15.90 -4.32 -5.93
C ARG A 32 16.29 -5.49 -6.84
N VAL A 33 15.61 -5.65 -7.98
CA VAL A 33 15.86 -6.74 -8.93
C VAL A 33 16.07 -6.13 -10.31
N PRO A 34 17.19 -6.42 -11.00
CA PRO A 34 17.37 -5.97 -12.38
C PRO A 34 16.20 -6.42 -13.28
N ARG A 35 15.75 -5.53 -14.18
CA ARG A 35 14.56 -5.76 -15.02
C ARG A 35 14.62 -7.07 -15.83
N ALA A 36 15.81 -7.44 -16.30
CA ALA A 36 16.04 -8.70 -17.03
C ALA A 36 15.62 -9.95 -16.23
N TYR A 37 15.63 -9.87 -14.89
CA TYR A 37 15.29 -10.99 -14.01
C TYR A 37 13.85 -10.97 -13.49
N TRP A 38 13.07 -9.91 -13.71
CA TRP A 38 11.71 -9.83 -13.17
C TRP A 38 10.83 -11.01 -13.57
N ARG A 39 10.83 -11.36 -14.87
CA ARG A 39 10.02 -12.49 -15.36
C ARG A 39 10.41 -13.79 -14.67
N ASP A 40 11.71 -14.06 -14.53
CA ASP A 40 12.19 -15.26 -13.83
C ASP A 40 11.72 -15.29 -12.36
N ARG A 41 11.86 -14.18 -11.62
CA ARG A 41 11.45 -14.13 -10.21
C ARG A 41 9.94 -14.32 -10.07
N LEU A 42 9.14 -13.66 -10.91
CA LEU A 42 7.68 -13.77 -10.89
C LEU A 42 7.20 -15.18 -11.25
N MET A 43 7.86 -15.85 -12.21
CA MET A 43 7.53 -17.24 -12.55
C MET A 43 7.85 -18.20 -11.40
N LYS A 44 8.96 -18.00 -10.68
CA LYS A 44 9.30 -18.78 -9.49
C LYS A 44 8.30 -18.58 -8.35
N MET A 45 7.89 -17.33 -8.09
CA MET A 45 6.84 -17.04 -7.10
C MET A 45 5.53 -17.74 -7.45
N LYS A 46 5.10 -17.64 -8.71
CA LYS A 46 3.89 -18.33 -9.20
C LYS A 46 4.01 -19.85 -9.04
N ALA A 47 5.18 -20.43 -9.32
CA ALA A 47 5.44 -21.86 -9.14
C ALA A 47 5.38 -22.30 -7.67
N CYS A 48 5.70 -21.42 -6.71
CA CYS A 48 5.52 -21.65 -5.28
C CYS A 48 4.06 -21.52 -4.80
N GLY A 49 3.10 -21.28 -5.70
CA GLY A 49 1.69 -21.13 -5.35
C GLY A 49 1.29 -19.73 -4.90
N ILE A 50 2.20 -18.75 -4.95
CA ILE A 50 1.87 -17.34 -4.68
C ILE A 50 0.92 -16.86 -5.77
N ASN A 51 -0.22 -16.33 -5.35
CA ASN A 51 -1.25 -15.81 -6.26
C ASN A 51 -1.30 -14.28 -6.30
N THR A 52 -0.67 -13.61 -5.32
CA THR A 52 -0.70 -12.16 -5.18
C THR A 52 0.70 -11.63 -4.91
N LEU A 53 1.11 -10.63 -5.69
CA LEU A 53 2.37 -9.92 -5.52
C LEU A 53 2.16 -8.61 -4.75
N THR A 54 3.02 -8.31 -3.79
CA THR A 54 3.12 -6.99 -3.16
C THR A 54 4.44 -6.31 -3.56
N THR A 55 4.40 -5.00 -3.79
CA THR A 55 5.59 -4.18 -4.05
C THR A 55 5.39 -2.77 -3.54
N HIS A 56 6.43 -2.18 -2.97
CA HIS A 56 6.45 -0.74 -2.70
C HIS A 56 6.72 0.06 -3.98
N VAL A 57 6.32 1.33 -3.96
CA VAL A 57 6.73 2.34 -4.93
C VAL A 57 7.55 3.40 -4.19
N PRO A 58 8.89 3.33 -4.24
CA PRO A 58 9.75 4.25 -3.50
C PRO A 58 9.78 5.61 -4.19
N TRP A 59 9.29 6.64 -3.50
CA TRP A 59 9.22 8.00 -4.02
C TRP A 59 10.59 8.51 -4.49
N SER A 60 11.66 8.33 -3.70
CA SER A 60 13.02 8.78 -4.06
C SER A 60 13.48 8.34 -5.44
N LEU A 61 13.21 7.09 -5.81
CA LEU A 61 13.65 6.59 -7.10
C LEU A 61 12.92 7.27 -8.26
N HIS A 62 11.72 7.78 -8.01
CA HIS A 62 10.86 8.38 -9.02
C HIS A 62 10.86 9.90 -9.04
N GLN A 63 11.34 10.55 -7.98
CA GLN A 63 11.49 12.00 -7.91
C GLN A 63 12.82 12.36 -7.21
N PRO A 64 13.97 12.17 -7.89
CA PRO A 64 15.32 12.58 -7.44
C PRO A 64 15.41 13.98 -6.85
N GLU A 65 14.73 14.90 -7.53
CA GLU A 65 14.84 16.33 -7.37
C GLU A 65 13.44 16.91 -7.50
N ARG A 66 13.21 18.07 -6.89
CA ARG A 66 11.92 18.75 -6.95
C ARG A 66 11.51 18.97 -8.42
N GLU A 67 10.28 18.61 -8.76
CA GLU A 67 9.74 18.62 -10.14
C GLU A 67 10.42 17.71 -11.18
N VAL A 68 11.49 16.98 -10.85
CA VAL A 68 12.17 16.06 -11.78
C VAL A 68 11.68 14.64 -11.55
N PHE A 69 11.01 14.05 -12.56
CA PHE A 69 10.42 12.72 -12.45
C PHE A 69 11.15 11.69 -13.30
N ASN A 70 11.46 10.55 -12.70
CA ASN A 70 12.14 9.46 -13.37
C ASN A 70 11.44 8.12 -13.17
N PHE A 71 10.81 7.61 -14.23
CA PHE A 71 10.18 6.30 -14.21
C PHE A 71 11.05 5.22 -14.89
N HIS A 72 12.34 5.52 -15.09
CA HIS A 72 13.30 4.69 -15.84
C HIS A 72 14.58 4.33 -15.06
N THR A 73 14.97 5.06 -14.01
CA THR A 73 16.19 4.79 -13.19
C THR A 73 16.00 5.00 -11.68
N GLN A 74 17.03 4.72 -10.86
CA GLN A 74 17.04 4.79 -9.38
C GLN A 74 17.69 6.09 -8.86
N LEU A 75 17.08 6.80 -7.89
CA LEU A 75 17.48 8.14 -7.41
C LEU A 75 17.07 8.47 -5.94
N ASP A 76 17.55 9.59 -5.36
CA ASP A 76 17.51 9.96 -3.92
C ASP A 76 16.46 11.05 -3.56
N LEU A 77 16.02 11.16 -2.29
CA LEU A 77 14.98 12.11 -1.80
C LEU A 77 15.54 13.41 -1.18
N ASP A 78 16.82 13.70 -1.35
CA ASP A 78 17.58 14.78 -0.67
C ASP A 78 16.87 16.15 -0.68
N TRP A 79 16.19 16.51 -1.76
CA TRP A 79 15.55 17.82 -1.90
C TRP A 79 14.44 18.10 -0.87
N LEU A 80 13.74 17.06 -0.40
CA LEU A 80 12.62 17.22 0.55
C LEU A 80 13.12 17.57 1.96
N LEU A 81 14.39 17.24 2.26
CA LEU A 81 15.02 17.42 3.57
C LEU A 81 15.82 18.73 3.70
N ARG A 82 15.95 19.50 2.61
CA ARG A 82 16.68 20.78 2.61
C ARG A 82 15.98 21.89 3.40
N ASP A 83 14.69 21.74 3.65
CA ASP A 83 13.91 22.62 4.54
C ASP A 83 13.99 22.10 5.97
N GLY A 84 14.73 22.80 6.84
CA GLY A 84 14.89 22.44 8.25
C GLY A 84 13.59 22.51 9.08
N SER A 85 12.53 23.12 8.55
CA SER A 85 11.20 23.17 9.20
C SER A 85 10.28 22.01 8.79
N MET A 86 10.73 21.16 7.85
CA MET A 86 9.93 20.09 7.28
C MET A 86 9.44 19.08 8.34
N ARG A 87 8.15 18.76 8.31
CA ARG A 87 7.53 17.72 9.14
C ARG A 87 6.99 16.60 8.27
N LEU A 88 7.84 15.60 8.03
CA LEU A 88 7.48 14.42 7.24
C LEU A 88 6.34 13.64 7.90
N ARG A 89 5.51 12.99 7.07
CA ARG A 89 4.41 12.13 7.52
C ARG A 89 3.39 12.86 8.42
N THR A 90 3.15 14.14 8.11
CA THR A 90 2.14 14.99 8.75
C THR A 90 1.40 15.81 7.70
N THR A 91 0.40 16.57 8.12
CA THR A 91 -0.33 17.54 7.29
C THR A 91 0.42 18.86 7.07
N HIS A 92 1.69 18.94 7.45
CA HIS A 92 2.54 20.09 7.15
C HIS A 92 2.47 20.46 5.66
N HIS A 93 2.14 21.71 5.37
CA HIS A 93 1.85 22.19 4.01
C HIS A 93 2.96 21.84 3.01
N GLY A 94 4.23 22.05 3.38
CA GLY A 94 5.35 21.71 2.49
C GLY A 94 5.42 20.22 2.15
N PHE A 95 5.05 19.35 3.09
CA PHE A 95 5.06 17.90 2.88
C PHE A 95 3.84 17.45 2.07
N THR A 96 2.63 17.91 2.42
CA THR A 96 1.40 17.55 1.68
C THR A 96 1.42 18.06 0.25
N GLN A 97 1.98 19.26 0.00
CA GLN A 97 2.20 19.77 -1.34
C GLN A 97 3.13 18.86 -2.15
N ALA A 98 4.25 18.43 -1.56
CA ALA A 98 5.19 17.52 -2.21
C ALA A 98 4.54 16.15 -2.52
N VAL A 99 3.75 15.60 -1.59
CA VAL A 99 2.97 14.37 -1.80
C VAL A 99 1.99 14.53 -2.97
N ASN A 100 1.26 15.65 -3.01
CA ASN A 100 0.31 15.93 -4.09
C ASN A 100 1.02 15.97 -5.46
N ILE A 101 2.12 16.70 -5.57
CA ILE A 101 2.94 16.80 -6.79
C ILE A 101 3.40 15.40 -7.25
N TYR A 102 3.86 14.57 -6.32
CA TYR A 102 4.27 13.21 -6.63
C TYR A 102 3.10 12.33 -7.09
N PHE A 103 1.98 12.37 -6.37
CA PHE A 103 0.78 11.60 -6.68
C PHE A 103 0.11 12.02 -8.00
N ASP A 104 0.18 13.30 -8.36
CA ASP A 104 -0.29 13.82 -9.66
C ASP A 104 0.45 13.19 -10.85
N LYS A 105 1.69 12.71 -10.64
CA LYS A 105 2.45 11.99 -11.69
C LYS A 105 2.33 10.48 -11.60
N LEU A 106 2.35 9.93 -10.39
CA LEU A 106 2.33 8.49 -10.17
C LEU A 106 0.95 7.88 -10.44
N ILE A 107 -0.09 8.42 -9.80
CA ILE A 107 -1.40 7.75 -9.76
C ILE A 107 -2.04 7.62 -11.15
N PRO A 108 -2.00 8.62 -12.05
CA PRO A 108 -2.52 8.44 -13.41
C PRO A 108 -1.90 7.27 -14.16
N LYS A 109 -0.65 6.89 -13.85
CA LYS A 109 0.01 5.69 -14.43
C LYS A 109 -0.49 4.39 -13.80
N MET A 110 -0.92 4.44 -12.54
CA MET A 110 -1.51 3.29 -11.83
C MET A 110 -2.98 3.07 -12.18
N VAL A 111 -3.73 4.12 -12.51
CA VAL A 111 -5.16 4.06 -12.83
C VAL A 111 -5.52 2.96 -13.84
N PRO A 112 -4.86 2.83 -15.01
CA PRO A 112 -5.17 1.76 -15.97
C PRO A 112 -4.75 0.36 -15.50
N LEU A 113 -3.91 0.27 -14.47
CA LEU A 113 -3.43 -1.00 -13.90
C LEU A 113 -4.35 -1.54 -12.79
N GLN A 114 -5.38 -0.79 -12.39
CA GLN A 114 -6.39 -1.24 -11.45
C GLN A 114 -7.20 -2.42 -12.01
N PHE A 115 -7.56 -3.37 -11.16
CA PHE A 115 -8.32 -4.55 -11.52
C PHE A 115 -9.66 -4.22 -12.16
N LYS A 116 -10.39 -3.25 -11.60
CA LYS A 116 -11.64 -2.69 -12.15
C LYS A 116 -11.47 -2.01 -13.51
N LYS A 117 -10.22 -1.75 -13.94
CA LYS A 117 -9.84 -1.17 -15.23
C LYS A 117 -9.16 -2.21 -16.16
N GLY A 118 -9.16 -3.49 -15.78
CA GLY A 118 -8.58 -4.59 -16.55
C GLY A 118 -7.14 -4.93 -16.17
N GLY A 119 -6.50 -4.19 -15.27
CA GLY A 119 -5.15 -4.45 -14.80
C GLY A 119 -5.06 -5.47 -13.66
N PRO A 120 -3.87 -5.63 -13.05
CA PRO A 120 -3.63 -6.62 -11.99
C PRO A 120 -3.76 -6.07 -10.55
N ILE A 121 -3.88 -4.75 -10.34
CA ILE A 121 -3.87 -4.15 -8.99
C ILE A 121 -5.24 -4.35 -8.34
N ILE A 122 -5.31 -5.18 -7.29
CA ILE A 122 -6.56 -5.48 -6.57
C ILE A 122 -6.73 -4.70 -5.25
N ALA A 123 -5.66 -4.10 -4.73
CA ALA A 123 -5.67 -3.30 -3.50
C ALA A 123 -4.48 -2.31 -3.48
N VAL A 124 -4.58 -1.27 -2.67
CA VAL A 124 -3.53 -0.25 -2.45
C VAL A 124 -3.37 0.02 -0.97
N GLN A 125 -2.14 -0.02 -0.47
CA GLN A 125 -1.86 0.32 0.93
C GLN A 125 -1.80 1.85 1.12
N VAL A 126 -2.51 2.35 2.13
CA VAL A 126 -2.44 3.74 2.59
C VAL A 126 -1.36 3.84 3.64
N GLU A 127 -0.25 4.51 3.30
CA GLU A 127 0.88 4.67 4.22
C GLU A 127 1.52 3.34 4.63
N ASN A 128 2.52 3.35 5.51
CA ASN A 128 3.19 2.16 6.03
C ASN A 128 3.49 2.32 7.53
N GLU A 129 2.88 1.48 8.37
CA GLU A 129 3.10 1.46 9.83
C GLU A 129 2.92 2.84 10.46
N TYR A 130 1.91 3.58 10.01
CA TYR A 130 1.70 4.94 10.51
C TYR A 130 1.43 4.96 12.00
N GLY A 131 0.82 3.92 12.57
CA GLY A 131 0.55 3.83 13.99
C GLY A 131 1.80 3.86 14.87
N SER A 132 2.96 3.48 14.33
CA SER A 132 4.25 3.60 15.02
C SER A 132 4.79 5.04 15.04
N PHE A 133 4.27 5.91 14.17
CA PHE A 133 4.58 7.33 14.11
C PHE A 133 3.49 8.19 14.77
N ALA A 134 2.25 8.08 14.27
CA ALA A 134 0.99 8.55 14.86
C ALA A 134 1.00 10.00 15.41
N LYS A 135 1.77 10.90 14.80
CA LYS A 135 1.89 12.29 15.28
C LYS A 135 0.79 13.23 14.78
N ASP A 136 0.06 12.84 13.74
CA ASP A 136 -0.96 13.68 13.10
C ASP A 136 -2.17 12.83 12.67
N HIS A 137 -3.29 13.01 13.36
CA HIS A 137 -4.52 12.26 13.11
C HIS A 137 -5.21 12.62 11.78
N SER A 138 -4.88 13.77 11.18
CA SER A 138 -5.45 14.22 9.91
C SER A 138 -4.68 13.70 8.71
N TYR A 139 -3.42 13.30 8.90
CA TYR A 139 -2.53 12.92 7.81
C TYR A 139 -2.98 11.67 7.05
N MET A 140 -3.43 10.64 7.76
CA MET A 140 -3.91 9.41 7.11
C MET A 140 -5.14 9.66 6.23
N LEU A 141 -6.06 10.53 6.69
CA LEU A 141 -7.21 10.95 5.89
C LEU A 141 -6.76 11.68 4.63
N PHE A 142 -5.81 12.61 4.75
CA PHE A 142 -5.21 13.31 3.61
C PHE A 142 -4.65 12.33 2.57
N ILE A 143 -3.85 11.34 2.97
CA ILE A 143 -3.27 10.36 2.02
C ILE A 143 -4.37 9.54 1.35
N LYS A 144 -5.37 9.07 2.11
CA LYS A 144 -6.51 8.32 1.57
C LYS A 144 -7.24 9.14 0.50
N GLU A 145 -7.58 10.39 0.81
CA GLU A 145 -8.28 11.29 -0.11
C GLU A 145 -7.42 11.65 -1.32
N ALA A 146 -6.11 11.85 -1.13
CA ALA A 146 -5.18 12.10 -2.22
C ALA A 146 -5.10 10.93 -3.22
N LEU A 147 -5.17 9.69 -2.73
CA LEU A 147 -5.24 8.48 -3.57
C LEU A 147 -6.57 8.42 -4.33
N GLN A 148 -7.69 8.57 -3.61
CA GLN A 148 -9.03 8.39 -4.17
C GLN A 148 -9.40 9.48 -5.17
N SER A 149 -9.12 10.75 -4.86
CA SER A 149 -9.39 11.90 -5.75
C SER A 149 -8.65 11.81 -7.08
N ARG A 150 -7.55 11.04 -7.15
CA ARG A 150 -6.76 10.82 -8.37
C ARG A 150 -7.11 9.51 -9.09
N GLY A 151 -8.15 8.82 -8.64
CA GLY A 151 -8.74 7.69 -9.35
C GLY A 151 -8.39 6.31 -8.80
N ILE A 152 -7.70 6.20 -7.65
CA ILE A 152 -7.62 4.92 -6.94
C ILE A 152 -9.00 4.55 -6.40
N SER A 153 -9.51 3.41 -6.84
CA SER A 153 -10.86 2.91 -6.60
C SER A 153 -10.88 1.48 -6.07
N GLU A 154 -9.71 0.84 -5.97
CA GLU A 154 -9.55 -0.50 -5.39
C GLU A 154 -9.59 -0.45 -3.86
N LEU A 155 -9.63 -1.63 -3.23
CA LEU A 155 -9.64 -1.75 -1.78
C LEU A 155 -8.41 -1.04 -1.18
N LEU A 156 -8.65 -0.18 -0.20
CA LEU A 156 -7.60 0.46 0.57
C LEU A 156 -7.28 -0.34 1.84
N ILE A 157 -5.99 -0.48 2.15
CA ILE A 157 -5.50 -1.26 3.29
C ILE A 157 -4.52 -0.40 4.10
N THR A 158 -4.53 -0.49 5.43
CA THR A 158 -3.43 -0.01 6.29
C THR A 158 -2.71 -1.22 6.90
N ALA A 159 -1.42 -1.09 7.22
CA ALA A 159 -0.64 -2.18 7.79
C ALA A 159 0.22 -1.68 8.95
N ASP A 160 -0.01 -2.25 10.14
CA ASP A 160 0.63 -1.82 11.38
C ASP A 160 0.97 -3.02 12.29
N HIS A 161 1.79 -2.79 13.31
CA HIS A 161 2.04 -3.79 14.34
C HIS A 161 0.82 -3.96 15.25
N HIS A 162 0.71 -5.11 15.90
CA HIS A 162 -0.43 -5.45 16.76
C HIS A 162 -0.73 -4.42 17.86
N ASN A 163 0.26 -3.67 18.32
CA ASN A 163 0.15 -2.65 19.37
C ASN A 163 -0.17 -1.25 18.83
N THR A 164 0.00 -1.02 17.52
CA THR A 164 -0.19 0.28 16.88
C THR A 164 -1.37 0.31 15.89
N LEU A 165 -2.07 -0.81 15.69
CA LEU A 165 -3.25 -0.94 14.82
C LEU A 165 -4.29 0.18 15.00
N LYS A 166 -4.60 0.58 16.24
CA LYS A 166 -5.61 1.62 16.53
C LYS A 166 -5.21 3.00 16.03
N SER A 167 -3.91 3.28 15.98
CA SER A 167 -3.37 4.60 15.63
C SER A 167 -2.96 4.72 14.16
N GLY A 168 -2.85 3.59 13.45
CA GLY A 168 -2.44 3.56 12.03
C GLY A 168 -3.58 3.36 11.04
N GLY A 169 -4.80 3.10 11.51
CA GLY A 169 -5.98 2.96 10.66
C GLY A 169 -6.52 4.28 10.09
N VAL A 170 -7.36 4.18 9.05
CA VAL A 170 -8.13 5.32 8.50
C VAL A 170 -9.52 4.85 8.06
N PRO A 171 -10.60 5.61 8.35
CA PRO A 171 -11.95 5.25 7.90
C PRO A 171 -12.02 5.05 6.38
N GLY A 172 -12.58 3.91 5.96
CA GLY A 172 -12.71 3.52 4.55
C GLY A 172 -11.56 2.63 4.02
N ALA A 173 -10.54 2.36 4.83
CA ALA A 173 -9.54 1.31 4.57
C ALA A 173 -9.71 0.16 5.58
N ILE A 174 -9.42 -1.07 5.17
CA ILE A 174 -9.32 -2.18 6.12
C ILE A 174 -7.97 -2.17 6.82
N SER A 175 -7.93 -2.64 8.06
CA SER A 175 -6.67 -2.81 8.78
C SER A 175 -6.04 -4.17 8.46
N SER A 176 -4.72 -4.24 8.50
CA SER A 176 -3.96 -5.49 8.42
C SER A 176 -2.82 -5.44 9.43
N VAL A 177 -2.34 -6.60 9.83
CA VAL A 177 -1.29 -6.72 10.84
C VAL A 177 0.03 -7.11 10.21
N LYS A 178 1.14 -6.60 10.76
CA LYS A 178 2.48 -7.09 10.49
C LYS A 178 2.99 -7.92 11.67
N LEU A 179 3.56 -9.08 11.38
CA LEU A 179 4.01 -10.05 12.37
C LEU A 179 5.44 -10.50 12.08
N GLN A 180 6.27 -10.57 13.12
CA GLN A 180 7.57 -11.27 13.07
C GLN A 180 7.46 -12.73 13.50
N LYS A 181 6.40 -13.06 14.24
CA LYS A 181 6.11 -14.42 14.65
C LYS A 181 4.62 -14.60 14.67
N LEU A 182 4.15 -15.75 14.20
CA LEU A 182 2.73 -16.05 14.25
C LEU A 182 2.27 -16.13 15.71
N ASN A 183 1.32 -15.26 16.05
CA ASN A 183 0.73 -15.18 17.37
C ASN A 183 -0.78 -14.98 17.25
N LEU A 184 -1.56 -15.98 17.69
CA LEU A 184 -3.02 -15.94 17.63
C LEU A 184 -3.61 -14.75 18.39
N ARG A 185 -2.96 -14.30 19.47
CA ARG A 185 -3.44 -13.12 20.24
C ARG A 185 -3.36 -11.84 19.41
N ASP A 186 -2.39 -11.74 18.51
CA ASP A 186 -2.23 -10.56 17.67
C ASP A 186 -3.25 -10.55 16.53
N ILE A 187 -3.61 -11.72 16.00
CA ILE A 187 -4.74 -11.87 15.08
C ILE A 187 -6.07 -11.55 15.79
N GLN A 188 -6.26 -11.98 17.03
CA GLN A 188 -7.45 -11.64 17.82
C GLN A 188 -7.59 -10.13 18.05
N LYS A 189 -6.47 -9.40 18.25
CA LYS A 189 -6.49 -7.93 18.34
C LYS A 189 -6.95 -7.29 17.04
N LEU A 190 -6.49 -7.80 15.90
CA LEU A 190 -6.96 -7.34 14.59
C LEU A 190 -8.47 -7.54 14.44
N ASN A 191 -8.95 -8.75 14.76
CA ASN A 191 -10.37 -9.08 14.69
C ASN A 191 -11.22 -8.24 15.64
N ALA A 192 -10.69 -7.84 16.81
CA ALA A 192 -11.41 -6.94 17.71
C ALA A 192 -11.58 -5.52 17.13
N ILE A 193 -10.70 -5.07 16.23
CA ILE A 193 -10.79 -3.77 15.56
C ILE A 193 -11.68 -3.85 14.30
N GLN A 194 -11.68 -4.98 13.61
CA GLN A 194 -12.50 -5.24 12.43
C GLN A 194 -13.26 -6.58 12.53
N PRO A 195 -14.28 -6.69 13.39
CA PRO A 195 -14.92 -7.98 13.72
C PRO A 195 -15.58 -8.68 12.53
N ASN A 196 -16.00 -7.92 11.51
CA ASN A 196 -16.67 -8.45 10.33
C ASN A 196 -15.77 -8.48 9.09
N GLY A 197 -14.51 -8.07 9.22
CA GLY A 197 -13.54 -8.02 8.13
C GLY A 197 -12.67 -9.28 8.06
N PRO A 198 -12.00 -9.52 6.93
CA PRO A 198 -11.05 -10.62 6.80
C PRO A 198 -9.77 -10.33 7.57
N SER A 199 -9.19 -11.37 8.19
CA SER A 199 -7.85 -11.26 8.77
C SER A 199 -6.79 -11.27 7.66
N LEU A 200 -5.94 -10.25 7.63
CA LEU A 200 -4.80 -10.17 6.72
C LEU A 200 -3.52 -9.89 7.51
N VAL A 201 -2.53 -10.75 7.33
CA VAL A 201 -1.13 -10.48 7.71
C VAL A 201 -0.45 -9.90 6.48
N MET A 202 -0.18 -8.60 6.46
CA MET A 202 0.38 -7.92 5.28
C MET A 202 1.87 -8.21 5.12
N GLU A 203 2.58 -8.28 6.24
CA GLU A 203 3.99 -8.67 6.27
C GLU A 203 4.22 -9.70 7.34
N TYR A 204 4.87 -10.79 6.94
CA TYR A 204 5.26 -11.87 7.79
C TYR A 204 6.76 -12.08 7.66
N TRP A 205 7.48 -11.86 8.76
CA TRP A 205 8.94 -11.90 8.82
C TRP A 205 9.37 -13.00 9.79
N GLU A 206 9.52 -14.25 9.33
CA GLU A 206 10.09 -15.35 10.13
C GLU A 206 11.61 -15.28 10.26
#